data_AF-A0A3D3PS81-F1
#
_entry.id   AF-A0A3D3PS81-F1
#
_cell.length_a   1.000
_cell.length_b   1.000
_cell.length_c   1.000
_cell.angle_alpha   90.00
_cell.angle_beta   90.00
_cell.angle_gamma   90.00
#
_symmetry.space_group_name_H-M   'P 1'
#
loop_
_entity.id
_entity.type
_entity.pdbx_description
1 polymer ?
#
loop_
_entity_poly.entity_id
_entity_poly.type
_entity_poly.pdbx_seq_one_letter_code
_entity_poly.pdbx_strand_id
1 'polypeptide(L)'
;SAEHRRDFTLVLKGVIALSSTRFPRGTKSPMLDAIARAPIWAGGIDYGHGTGHGVGYFLNVHEGPQSISCFAQPEPYTAMEPGMITSIEPGIYRPGKWGIRIENLVLNRDAESTEFGQFLRFETLTLCPIDSRCIDAALLRADEIVWLDGYHATVRARLLPHVSGAAKTWLLARTQPLQASDSVSRA
;
A
#
# COMPACT_ATOMS: atom_id res chain seq x y z
N SER A 1 13.55 17.42 -0.75
CA SER A 1 14.97 17.01 -0.76
C SER A 1 15.08 15.61 -1.35
N ALA A 2 16.29 15.16 -1.71
CA ALA A 2 16.51 13.77 -2.14
C ALA A 2 16.15 12.77 -1.03
N GLU A 3 16.52 13.06 0.23
CA GLU A 3 16.13 12.24 1.40
C GLU A 3 14.61 12.08 1.54
N HIS A 4 13.84 13.18 1.39
CA HIS A 4 12.37 13.11 1.50
C HIS A 4 11.76 12.23 0.41
N ARG A 5 12.24 12.33 -0.83
CA ARG A 5 11.78 11.47 -1.94
C ARG A 5 12.17 10.02 -1.73
N ARG A 6 13.38 9.76 -1.21
CA ARG A 6 13.81 8.41 -0.83
C ARG A 6 12.89 7.81 0.23
N ASP A 7 12.68 8.50 1.35
CA ASP A 7 11.80 8.04 2.43
C ASP A 7 10.36 7.81 1.90
N PHE A 8 9.84 8.70 1.06
CA PHE A 8 8.51 8.56 0.46
C PHE A 8 8.42 7.32 -0.42
N THR A 9 9.40 7.11 -1.30
CA THR A 9 9.43 5.92 -2.15
C THR A 9 9.57 4.64 -1.33
N LEU A 10 10.34 4.63 -0.24
CA LEU A 10 10.45 3.44 0.62
C LEU A 10 9.10 3.09 1.28
N VAL A 11 8.35 4.09 1.76
CA VAL A 11 6.98 3.89 2.27
C VAL A 11 6.06 3.35 1.17
N LEU A 12 6.10 3.94 -0.02
CA LEU A 12 5.33 3.47 -1.17
C LEU A 12 5.66 2.02 -1.52
N LYS A 13 6.94 1.63 -1.54
CA LYS A 13 7.34 0.24 -1.77
C LYS A 13 6.76 -0.70 -0.72
N GLY A 14 6.66 -0.27 0.54
CA GLY A 14 6.00 -1.02 1.61
C GLY A 14 4.51 -1.26 1.32
N VAL A 15 3.79 -0.22 0.88
CA VAL A 15 2.39 -0.34 0.44
C VAL A 15 2.27 -1.34 -0.71
N ILE A 16 3.07 -1.15 -1.77
CA ILE A 16 3.02 -1.99 -2.97
C ILE A 16 3.32 -3.44 -2.63
N ALA A 17 4.35 -3.70 -1.81
CA ALA A 17 4.75 -5.05 -1.43
C ALA A 17 3.59 -5.80 -0.76
N LEU A 18 2.97 -5.20 0.26
CA LEU A 18 1.87 -5.86 0.96
C LEU A 18 0.60 -5.92 0.10
N SER A 19 0.21 -4.83 -0.58
CA SER A 19 -0.97 -4.82 -1.45
C SER A 19 -0.90 -5.81 -2.62
N SER A 20 0.30 -6.14 -3.09
CA SER A 20 0.51 -7.09 -4.20
C SER A 20 0.63 -8.55 -3.73
N THR A 21 0.66 -8.80 -2.42
CA THR A 21 0.90 -10.14 -1.89
C THR A 21 -0.29 -11.07 -2.18
N ARG A 22 0.04 -12.28 -2.64
CA ARG A 22 -0.85 -13.45 -2.60
C ARG A 22 -0.37 -14.37 -1.49
N PHE A 23 -1.26 -14.78 -0.59
CA PHE A 23 -0.89 -15.51 0.62
C PHE A 23 -1.90 -16.63 0.93
N PRO A 24 -1.51 -17.74 1.57
CA PRO A 24 -2.44 -18.80 1.92
C PRO A 24 -3.58 -18.29 2.81
N ARG A 25 -4.81 -18.75 2.54
CA ARG A 25 -5.96 -18.52 3.42
C ARG A 25 -5.65 -19.03 4.83
N GLY A 26 -6.09 -18.27 5.84
CA GLY A 26 -5.81 -18.58 7.23
C GLY A 26 -4.43 -18.10 7.72
N THR A 27 -3.64 -17.43 6.88
CA THR A 27 -2.42 -16.74 7.33
C THR A 27 -2.78 -15.74 8.42
N LYS A 28 -2.13 -15.84 9.58
CA LYS A 28 -2.38 -14.97 10.73
C LYS A 28 -1.86 -13.57 10.42
N SER A 29 -2.70 -12.56 10.59
CA SER A 29 -2.41 -11.17 10.15
C SER A 29 -1.06 -10.59 10.61
N PRO A 30 -0.53 -10.84 11.83
CA PRO A 30 0.79 -10.35 12.23
C PRO A 30 1.93 -10.85 11.34
N MET A 31 1.80 -12.02 10.71
CA MET A 31 2.82 -12.60 9.84
C MET A 31 3.03 -11.81 8.54
N LEU A 32 2.07 -10.95 8.16
CA LEU A 32 2.13 -10.16 6.93
C LEU A 32 2.86 -8.82 7.11
N ASP A 33 3.05 -8.36 8.35
CA ASP A 33 3.61 -7.04 8.69
C ASP A 33 5.04 -6.84 8.15
N ALA A 34 5.88 -7.88 8.25
CA ALA A 34 7.26 -7.82 7.78
C ALA A 34 7.37 -7.59 6.26
N ILE A 35 6.34 -7.92 5.47
CA ILE A 35 6.33 -7.71 4.02
C ILE A 35 6.35 -6.22 3.68
N ALA A 36 5.54 -5.42 4.38
CA ALA A 36 5.52 -3.96 4.22
C ALA A 36 6.80 -3.30 4.76
N ARG A 37 7.40 -3.88 5.81
CA ARG A 37 8.64 -3.37 6.40
C ARG A 37 9.88 -3.67 5.59
N ALA A 38 9.95 -4.83 4.92
CA ALA A 38 11.13 -5.28 4.19
C ALA A 38 11.79 -4.21 3.30
N PRO A 39 11.07 -3.47 2.42
CA PRO A 39 11.69 -2.40 1.63
C PRO A 39 12.20 -1.22 2.48
N ILE A 40 11.53 -0.91 3.58
CA ILE A 40 11.91 0.18 4.51
C ILE A 40 13.16 -0.24 5.33
N TRP A 41 13.20 -1.48 5.81
CA TRP A 41 14.36 -2.09 6.49
C TRP A 41 15.59 -2.16 5.58
N ALA A 42 15.43 -2.45 4.29
CA ALA A 42 16.53 -2.39 3.32
C ALA A 42 17.14 -0.98 3.20
N GLY A 43 16.39 0.06 3.58
CA GLY A 43 16.88 1.43 3.72
C GLY A 43 17.51 1.75 5.09
N GLY A 44 17.55 0.80 6.02
CA GLY A 44 18.05 0.98 7.40
C GLY A 44 17.10 1.79 8.30
N ILE A 45 15.80 1.74 8.02
CA ILE A 45 14.76 2.56 8.70
C ILE A 45 13.68 1.63 9.23
N ASP A 46 12.94 2.04 10.25
CA ASP A 46 11.74 1.34 10.74
C ASP A 46 10.69 2.35 11.22
N TYR A 47 9.48 1.89 11.57
CA TYR A 47 8.41 2.70 12.14
C TYR A 47 7.75 2.06 13.36
N GLY A 48 7.39 2.92 14.33
CA GLY A 48 6.97 2.51 15.68
C GLY A 48 5.49 2.15 15.85
N HIS A 49 4.77 1.81 14.78
CA HIS A 49 3.37 1.36 14.82
C HIS A 49 3.17 0.10 13.98
N GLY A 50 2.01 -0.56 14.07
CA GLY A 50 1.66 -1.69 13.19
C GLY A 50 1.46 -1.26 11.74
N THR A 51 1.59 -2.20 10.80
CA THR A 51 1.30 -1.96 9.37
C THR A 51 -0.19 -1.75 9.10
N GLY A 52 -1.08 -2.31 9.91
CA GLY A 52 -2.51 -2.12 9.73
C GLY A 52 -3.39 -2.78 10.79
N HIS A 53 -4.68 -2.47 10.71
CA HIS A 53 -5.71 -2.93 11.64
C HIS A 53 -7.01 -3.23 10.90
N GLY A 54 -7.92 -3.99 11.52
CA GLY A 54 -9.27 -4.17 10.97
C GLY A 54 -10.11 -2.89 11.05
N VAL A 55 -11.14 -2.82 10.21
CA VAL A 55 -12.08 -1.69 10.15
C VAL A 55 -13.51 -2.22 10.10
N GLY A 56 -14.35 -1.74 11.02
CA GLY A 56 -15.75 -2.13 11.10
C GLY A 56 -16.64 -1.37 10.13
N TYR A 57 -17.67 -2.05 9.62
CA TYR A 57 -18.67 -1.42 8.75
C TYR A 57 -19.63 -0.56 9.57
N PHE A 58 -19.53 0.76 9.45
CA PHE A 58 -20.30 1.73 10.27
C PHE A 58 -20.07 1.56 11.79
N LEU A 59 -18.89 1.07 12.17
CA LEU A 59 -18.46 0.82 13.55
C LEU A 59 -17.08 1.46 13.79
N ASN A 60 -16.23 0.83 14.60
CA ASN A 60 -14.94 1.37 14.98
C ASN A 60 -13.97 1.38 13.79
N VAL A 61 -13.20 2.47 13.67
CA VAL A 61 -12.12 2.55 12.69
C VAL A 61 -10.98 1.58 13.02
N HIS A 62 -10.74 1.32 14.31
CA HIS A 62 -9.84 0.26 14.78
C HIS A 62 -10.69 -0.89 15.31
N GLU A 63 -10.84 -1.96 14.54
CA GLU A 63 -11.64 -3.12 14.90
C GLU A 63 -10.80 -4.40 14.83
N GLY A 64 -10.73 -5.13 15.94
CA GLY A 64 -10.12 -6.46 15.97
C GLY A 64 -11.06 -7.54 15.41
N PRO A 65 -10.62 -8.81 15.36
CA PRO A 65 -9.37 -9.30 15.93
C PRO A 65 -8.13 -9.11 15.04
N GLN A 66 -8.28 -8.84 13.74
CA GLN A 66 -7.16 -8.77 12.81
C GLN A 66 -6.29 -7.52 13.05
N SER A 67 -4.97 -7.74 13.11
CA SER A 67 -3.97 -6.68 13.24
C SER A 67 -2.72 -7.12 12.50
N ILE A 68 -2.33 -6.34 11.48
CA ILE A 68 -1.09 -6.54 10.76
C ILE A 68 -0.04 -5.74 11.52
N SER A 69 0.56 -6.34 12.55
CA SER A 69 1.50 -5.66 13.43
C SER A 69 2.54 -6.62 14.00
N CYS A 70 3.81 -6.22 14.02
CA CYS A 70 4.88 -6.92 14.74
C CYS A 70 4.71 -6.89 16.27
N PHE A 71 3.83 -6.04 16.80
CA PHE A 71 3.51 -5.97 18.23
C PHE A 71 2.39 -6.94 18.66
N ALA A 72 1.66 -7.52 17.68
CA ALA A 72 0.58 -8.46 17.93
C ALA A 72 1.07 -9.91 17.87
N GLN A 73 0.48 -10.78 18.70
CA GLN A 73 0.78 -12.22 18.66
C GLN A 73 -0.02 -12.91 17.56
N PRO A 74 0.62 -13.81 16.77
CA PRO A 74 -0.07 -14.55 15.73
C PRO A 74 -0.91 -15.68 16.35
N GLU A 75 -2.16 -15.35 16.68
CA GLU A 75 -3.13 -16.29 17.25
C GLU A 75 -4.11 -16.83 16.19
N PRO A 76 -4.74 -18.02 16.39
CA PRO A 76 -5.70 -18.58 15.43
C PRO A 76 -6.84 -17.64 15.04
N TYR A 77 -7.34 -16.83 15.97
CA TYR A 77 -8.43 -15.87 15.72
C TYR A 77 -8.01 -14.64 14.89
N THR A 78 -6.71 -14.47 14.61
CA THR A 78 -6.17 -13.41 13.74
C THR A 78 -5.97 -13.87 12.30
N ALA A 79 -6.36 -15.11 11.98
CA ALA A 79 -6.32 -15.71 10.66
C ALA A 79 -7.11 -14.88 9.65
N MET A 80 -6.47 -14.56 8.52
CA MET A 80 -7.05 -13.78 7.44
C MET A 80 -8.02 -14.63 6.62
N GLU A 81 -9.25 -14.13 6.50
CA GLU A 81 -10.34 -14.76 5.77
C GLU A 81 -10.92 -13.81 4.70
N PRO A 82 -11.59 -14.34 3.65
CA PRO A 82 -12.32 -13.51 2.70
C PRO A 82 -13.35 -12.60 3.38
N GLY A 83 -13.52 -11.38 2.88
CA GLY A 83 -14.50 -10.42 3.42
C GLY A 83 -13.96 -9.50 4.51
N MET A 84 -12.83 -9.83 5.14
CA MET A 84 -12.20 -8.95 6.13
C MET A 84 -11.65 -7.67 5.48
N ILE A 85 -11.91 -6.53 6.14
CA ILE A 85 -11.37 -5.22 5.75
C ILE A 85 -10.23 -4.87 6.72
N THR A 86 -9.11 -4.41 6.16
CA THR A 86 -7.92 -3.98 6.91
C THR A 86 -7.30 -2.73 6.30
N SER A 87 -6.56 -1.96 7.10
CA SER A 87 -5.63 -0.94 6.58
C SER A 87 -4.30 -1.57 6.13
N ILE A 88 -3.63 -0.91 5.18
CA ILE A 88 -2.21 -1.06 4.86
C ILE A 88 -1.62 0.35 4.92
N GLU A 89 -0.81 0.64 5.93
CA GLU A 89 -0.41 2.01 6.29
C GLU A 89 1.04 2.15 6.80
N PRO A 90 2.06 1.59 6.13
CA PRO A 90 3.45 1.80 6.55
C PRO A 90 3.81 3.29 6.57
N GLY A 91 4.82 3.65 7.38
CA GLY A 91 5.27 5.03 7.51
C GLY A 91 6.75 5.18 7.81
N ILE A 92 7.25 6.41 7.71
CA ILE A 92 8.58 6.83 8.15
C ILE A 92 8.45 8.21 8.79
N TYR A 93 9.01 8.39 9.99
CA TYR A 93 8.95 9.64 10.73
C TYR A 93 10.35 10.08 11.13
N ARG A 94 10.79 11.23 10.62
CA ARG A 94 12.10 11.83 10.88
C ARG A 94 11.92 13.02 11.85
N PRO A 95 12.36 12.91 13.12
CA PRO A 95 12.21 14.00 14.09
C PRO A 95 12.78 15.33 13.59
N GLY A 96 12.01 16.42 13.74
CA GLY A 96 12.39 17.75 13.29
C GLY A 96 12.49 17.94 11.77
N LYS A 97 12.14 16.92 10.97
CA LYS A 97 12.19 16.97 9.49
C LYS A 97 10.80 16.78 8.86
N TRP A 98 10.36 15.53 8.66
CA TRP A 98 9.09 15.19 8.01
C TRP A 98 8.54 13.85 8.51
N GLY A 99 7.25 13.61 8.25
CA GLY A 99 6.60 12.32 8.44
C GLY A 99 5.85 11.93 7.17
N ILE A 100 5.92 10.65 6.81
CA ILE A 100 5.27 10.09 5.64
C ILE A 100 4.51 8.84 6.09
N ARG A 101 3.24 8.74 5.71
CA ARG A 101 2.43 7.53 5.78
C ARG A 101 1.57 7.47 4.53
N ILE A 102 1.47 6.29 3.93
CA ILE A 102 0.58 6.05 2.79
C ILE A 102 -0.34 4.92 3.21
N GLU A 103 -1.64 5.22 3.25
CA GLU A 103 -2.65 4.33 3.82
C GLU A 103 -3.76 4.04 2.82
N ASN A 104 -4.07 2.75 2.67
CA ASN A 104 -5.25 2.27 1.95
C ASN A 104 -6.03 1.30 2.82
N LEU A 105 -7.37 1.33 2.72
CA LEU A 105 -8.21 0.22 3.14
C LEU A 105 -8.24 -0.83 2.02
N VAL A 106 -8.15 -2.08 2.43
CA VAL A 106 -8.15 -3.24 1.55
C VAL A 106 -9.10 -4.31 2.05
N LEU A 107 -9.67 -5.05 1.11
CA LEU A 107 -10.56 -6.18 1.32
C LEU A 107 -9.84 -7.47 0.97
N ASN A 108 -9.89 -8.45 1.87
CA ASN A 108 -9.45 -9.81 1.56
C ASN A 108 -10.41 -10.46 0.57
N ARG A 109 -9.86 -10.92 -0.56
CA ARG A 109 -10.58 -11.67 -1.60
C ARG A 109 -9.88 -12.97 -1.88
N ASP A 110 -10.64 -13.95 -2.35
CA ASP A 110 -10.07 -15.15 -2.95
C ASP A 110 -9.16 -14.78 -4.14
N ALA A 111 -8.00 -15.44 -4.19
CA ALA A 111 -7.08 -15.44 -5.31
C ALA A 111 -7.25 -16.78 -6.06
N GLU A 112 -6.18 -17.52 -6.29
CA GLU A 112 -6.21 -18.87 -6.86
C GLU A 112 -6.36 -19.97 -5.81
N SER A 113 -6.86 -21.13 -6.26
CA SER A 113 -6.69 -22.41 -5.56
C SER A 113 -5.67 -23.25 -6.32
N THR A 114 -4.69 -23.79 -5.61
CA THR A 114 -3.64 -24.64 -6.16
C THR A 114 -3.57 -25.97 -5.40
N GLU A 115 -2.65 -26.86 -5.77
CA GLU A 115 -2.37 -28.08 -4.98
C GLU A 115 -1.90 -27.76 -3.55
N PHE A 116 -1.40 -26.55 -3.31
CA PHE A 116 -0.97 -26.06 -1.98
C PHE A 116 -2.08 -25.39 -1.17
N GLY A 117 -3.32 -25.39 -1.67
CA GLY A 117 -4.49 -24.87 -0.98
C GLY A 117 -5.07 -23.58 -1.57
N GLN A 118 -5.91 -22.91 -0.79
CA GLN A 118 -6.58 -21.67 -1.18
C GLN A 118 -5.71 -20.46 -0.84
N PHE A 119 -5.62 -19.50 -1.75
CA PHE A 119 -4.88 -18.26 -1.54
C PHE A 119 -5.84 -17.07 -1.52
N LEU A 120 -5.41 -16.03 -0.80
CA LEU A 120 -6.05 -14.73 -0.72
C LEU A 120 -5.18 -13.67 -1.38
N ARG A 121 -5.82 -12.58 -1.76
CA ARG A 121 -5.21 -11.33 -2.20
C ARG A 121 -5.95 -10.15 -1.61
N PHE A 122 -5.29 -9.00 -1.59
CA PHE A 122 -5.93 -7.74 -1.26
C PHE A 122 -6.58 -7.09 -2.49
N GLU A 123 -7.82 -6.63 -2.33
CA GLU A 123 -8.50 -5.69 -3.23
C GLU A 123 -8.50 -4.31 -2.58
N THR A 124 -8.01 -3.28 -3.27
CA THR A 124 -7.96 -1.92 -2.70
C THR A 124 -9.33 -1.26 -2.73
N LEU A 125 -9.79 -0.76 -1.57
CA LEU A 125 -11.04 -0.02 -1.43
C LEU A 125 -10.83 1.50 -1.53
N THR A 126 -9.72 2.01 -0.99
CA THR A 126 -9.40 3.44 -1.02
C THR A 126 -9.09 3.90 -2.45
N LEU A 127 -9.84 4.91 -2.92
CA LEU A 127 -9.64 5.51 -4.24
C LEU A 127 -9.10 6.94 -4.09
N CYS A 128 -7.78 7.09 -3.95
CA CYS A 128 -7.13 8.40 -3.84
C CYS A 128 -5.77 8.37 -4.54
N PRO A 129 -5.45 9.30 -5.47
CA PRO A 129 -4.16 9.27 -6.14
C PRO A 129 -2.99 9.41 -5.14
N ILE A 130 -2.05 8.47 -5.18
CA ILE A 130 -0.75 8.60 -4.49
C ILE A 130 0.08 9.68 -5.19
N ASP A 131 0.65 10.63 -4.44
CA ASP A 131 1.35 11.78 -5.00
C ASP A 131 2.69 11.42 -5.65
N SER A 132 2.70 11.36 -6.99
CA SER A 132 3.88 11.01 -7.77
C SER A 132 5.03 12.01 -7.71
N ARG A 133 4.79 13.26 -7.28
CA ARG A 133 5.83 14.29 -7.17
C ARG A 133 6.90 13.93 -6.13
N CYS A 134 6.52 13.16 -5.12
CA CYS A 134 7.42 12.77 -4.04
C CYS A 134 8.18 11.47 -4.34
N ILE A 135 7.92 10.82 -5.48
CA ILE A 135 8.53 9.54 -5.83
C ILE A 135 9.92 9.77 -6.43
N ASP A 136 10.93 9.12 -5.86
CA ASP A 136 12.17 8.79 -6.56
C ASP A 136 12.00 7.55 -7.44
N ALA A 137 11.81 7.77 -8.75
CA ALA A 137 11.53 6.71 -9.72
C ALA A 137 12.69 5.71 -9.88
N ALA A 138 13.93 6.15 -9.62
CA ALA A 138 15.10 5.28 -9.73
C ALA A 138 15.15 4.16 -8.67
N LEU A 139 14.34 4.28 -7.61
CA LEU A 139 14.22 3.27 -6.55
C LEU A 139 13.08 2.27 -6.80
N LEU A 140 12.23 2.51 -7.81
CA LEU A 140 11.13 1.63 -8.16
C LEU A 140 11.59 0.58 -9.17
N ARG A 141 11.14 -0.66 -8.96
CA ARG A 141 11.24 -1.72 -9.96
C ARG A 141 10.14 -1.53 -11.02
N ALA A 142 10.31 -2.17 -12.17
CA ALA A 142 9.33 -2.11 -13.25
C ALA A 142 7.93 -2.61 -12.82
N ASP A 143 7.87 -3.68 -12.02
CA ASP A 143 6.60 -4.22 -11.49
C ASP A 143 5.90 -3.24 -10.52
N GLU A 144 6.66 -2.48 -9.74
CA GLU A 144 6.12 -1.47 -8.82
C GLU A 144 5.56 -0.26 -9.58
N ILE A 145 6.20 0.14 -10.68
CA ILE A 145 5.67 1.19 -11.58
C ILE A 145 4.36 0.73 -12.21
N VAL A 146 4.33 -0.50 -12.74
CA VAL A 146 3.10 -1.10 -13.31
C VAL A 146 1.98 -1.15 -12.28
N TRP A 147 2.28 -1.51 -11.03
CA TRP A 147 1.29 -1.48 -9.95
C TRP A 147 0.75 -0.07 -9.70
N LEU A 148 1.63 0.94 -9.59
CA LEU A 148 1.23 2.32 -9.32
C LEU A 148 0.36 2.89 -10.45
N ASP A 149 0.77 2.68 -11.69
CA ASP A 149 0.02 3.14 -12.86
C ASP A 149 -1.33 2.44 -12.98
N GLY A 150 -1.38 1.14 -12.68
CA GLY A 150 -2.62 0.36 -12.58
C GLY A 150 -3.55 0.90 -11.50
N TYR A 151 -3.02 1.17 -10.30
CA TYR A 151 -3.76 1.79 -9.20
C TYR A 151 -4.35 3.14 -9.60
N HIS A 152 -3.53 4.05 -10.15
CA HIS A 152 -3.98 5.36 -10.62
C HIS A 152 -5.02 5.26 -11.75
N ALA A 153 -4.89 4.30 -12.66
CA ALA A 153 -5.89 4.05 -13.70
C ALA A 153 -7.23 3.60 -13.09
N THR A 154 -7.23 2.73 -12.09
CA THR A 154 -8.43 2.33 -11.34
C THR A 154 -9.06 3.54 -10.63
N VAL A 155 -8.27 4.32 -9.90
CA VAL A 155 -8.74 5.55 -9.22
C VAL A 155 -9.41 6.50 -10.21
N ARG A 156 -8.73 6.78 -11.34
CA ARG A 156 -9.29 7.65 -12.38
C ARG A 156 -10.60 7.08 -12.92
N ALA A 157 -10.62 5.82 -13.36
CA ALA A 157 -11.78 5.22 -13.98
C ALA A 157 -13.02 5.25 -13.05
N ARG A 158 -12.82 4.99 -11.76
CA ARG A 158 -13.89 4.92 -10.77
C ARG A 158 -14.39 6.30 -10.33
N LEU A 159 -13.52 7.31 -10.26
CA LEU A 159 -13.90 8.64 -9.78
C LEU A 159 -14.34 9.60 -10.89
N LEU A 160 -13.85 9.43 -12.13
CA LEU A 160 -14.11 10.36 -13.23
C LEU A 160 -15.60 10.65 -13.49
N PRO A 161 -16.54 9.67 -13.39
CA PRO A 161 -17.97 9.94 -13.56
C PRO A 161 -18.58 10.80 -12.45
N HIS A 162 -17.91 10.94 -11.30
CA HIS A 162 -18.41 11.60 -10.10
C HIS A 162 -17.78 12.99 -9.86
N VAL A 163 -16.88 13.45 -10.74
CA VAL A 163 -16.19 14.73 -10.59
C VAL A 163 -16.24 15.56 -11.87
N SER A 164 -16.25 16.89 -11.70
CA SER A 164 -16.28 17.87 -12.79
C SER A 164 -15.37 19.06 -12.49
N GLY A 165 -15.21 19.97 -13.45
CA GLY A 165 -14.43 21.21 -13.30
C GLY A 165 -13.00 20.99 -12.80
N ALA A 166 -12.58 21.77 -11.81
CA ALA A 166 -11.22 21.74 -11.25
C ALA A 166 -10.85 20.37 -10.66
N ALA A 167 -11.80 19.68 -10.01
CA ALA A 167 -11.55 18.35 -9.43
C ALA A 167 -11.27 17.30 -10.51
N LYS A 168 -12.01 17.33 -11.62
CA LYS A 168 -11.75 16.48 -12.79
C LYS A 168 -10.37 16.75 -13.39
N THR A 169 -10.03 18.01 -13.61
CA THR A 169 -8.70 18.39 -14.15
C THR A 169 -7.57 17.92 -13.23
N TRP A 170 -7.74 18.09 -11.91
CA TRP A 170 -6.78 17.63 -10.91
C TRP A 170 -6.64 16.10 -10.92
N LEU A 171 -7.74 15.36 -10.93
CA LEU A 171 -7.73 13.90 -10.96
C LEU A 171 -7.00 13.37 -12.19
N LEU A 172 -7.29 13.94 -13.37
CA LEU A 172 -6.62 13.55 -14.62
C LEU A 172 -5.11 13.83 -14.54
N ALA A 173 -4.70 14.96 -13.99
CA ALA A 173 -3.29 15.31 -13.84
C ALA A 173 -2.56 14.41 -12.82
N ARG A 174 -3.21 14.04 -11.72
CA ARG A 174 -2.60 13.26 -10.61
C ARG A 174 -2.66 11.75 -10.78
N THR A 175 -3.25 11.27 -11.87
CA THR A 175 -3.32 9.84 -12.20
C THR A 175 -2.59 9.49 -13.50
N GLN A 176 -1.82 10.42 -14.06
CA GLN A 176 -1.00 10.12 -15.23
C GLN A 176 0.03 9.04 -14.88
N PRO A 177 0.33 8.10 -15.80
CA PRO A 177 1.38 7.13 -15.62
C PRO A 177 2.71 7.79 -15.24
N LEU A 178 3.50 7.13 -14.41
CA LEU A 178 4.82 7.62 -14.05
C LEU A 178 5.69 7.65 -15.31
N GLN A 179 6.18 8.83 -15.70
CA GLN A 179 7.04 8.92 -16.87
C GLN A 179 8.36 8.20 -16.58
N ALA A 180 8.77 7.30 -17.49
CA ALA A 180 10.11 6.75 -17.46
C ALA A 180 11.09 7.93 -17.48
N SER A 181 11.99 8.00 -16.50
CA SER A 181 12.95 9.10 -16.44
C SER A 181 13.85 9.06 -17.67
N ASP A 182 13.86 10.13 -18.46
CA ASP A 182 14.84 10.41 -19.52
C ASP A 182 16.24 10.64 -18.90
N SER A 183 16.84 9.59 -18.34
CA SER A 183 18.20 9.63 -17.76
C SER A 183 19.18 8.74 -18.51
N VAL A 184 19.02 8.67 -19.84
CA VAL A 184 20.07 8.21 -20.77
C VAL A 184 20.18 9.21 -21.94
N SER A 185 20.58 10.44 -21.63
CA SER A 185 21.04 11.43 -22.61
C SER A 185 21.74 12.57 -21.86
N ARG A 186 22.99 12.33 -21.48
CA ARG A 186 24.06 13.30 -21.15
C ARG A 186 25.23 12.51 -20.54
N ALA A 187 25.97 11.85 -21.42
CA ALA A 187 27.39 11.56 -21.27
C ALA A 187 28.06 12.03 -22.56
#